data_AF-A0A921KUQ1-F1
#
_entry.id   AF-A0A921KUQ1-F1
#
_cell.length_a   1.000
_cell.length_b   1.000
_cell.length_c   1.000
_cell.angle_alpha   90.00
_cell.angle_beta   90.00
_cell.angle_gamma   90.00
#
_symmetry.space_group_name_H-M   'P 1'
#
loop_
_entity.id
_entity.type
_entity.pdbx_description
1 polymer ?
#
loop_
_entity_poly.entity_id
_entity_poly.type
_entity_poly.pdbx_seq_one_letter_code
_entity_poly.pdbx_strand_id
1 'polypeptide(L)' 'MEWLKLIGIVIIIVGFLLKIDTIAVVLIAAIVTGLVSGMDFTDILSTLGKAFTDNRLVTL' A
#
# COMPACT_ATOMS: atom_id res chain seq x y z
N MET A 1 19.07 -5.61 5.50
CA MET A 1 18.23 -4.45 5.08
C MET A 1 16.78 -4.83 4.77
N GLU A 2 16.31 -6.04 5.14
CA GLU A 2 14.94 -6.51 4.91
C GLU A 2 13.84 -5.66 5.58
N TRP A 3 14.20 -4.98 6.67
CA TRP A 3 13.28 -4.22 7.52
C TRP A 3 12.76 -2.95 6.84
N LEU A 4 13.49 -2.45 5.84
CA LEU A 4 13.09 -1.25 5.10
C LEU A 4 11.78 -1.46 4.33
N LYS A 5 11.48 -2.72 3.95
CA LYS A 5 10.21 -3.11 3.33
C LYS A 5 9.01 -2.90 4.25
N LEU A 6 9.20 -2.81 5.57
CA LEU A 6 8.14 -2.58 6.55
C LEU A 6 7.78 -1.11 6.72
N ILE A 7 8.42 -0.19 5.99
CA ILE A 7 8.16 1.25 6.08
C ILE A 7 6.69 1.61 5.79
N GLY A 8 6.00 0.83 4.96
CA GLY A 8 4.57 1.01 4.67
C GLY A 8 3.69 0.93 5.92
N ILE A 9 4.06 0.07 6.88
CA ILE A 9 3.29 -0.08 8.13
C ILE A 9 3.36 1.22 8.95
N VAL A 10 4.54 1.84 9.01
CA VAL A 10 4.73 3.12 9.71
C VAL A 10 3.88 4.21 9.06
N ILE A 11 3.82 4.25 7.72
CA ILE A 11 2.99 5.20 6.96
C ILE A 11 1.50 5.02 7.29
N ILE A 12 1.03 3.77 7.37
CA ILE A 12 -0.36 3.47 7.72
C ILE A 12 -0.69 3.94 9.13
N ILE A 13 0.18 3.61 10.11
CA ILE A 13 -0.02 3.99 11.51
C ILE A 13 -0.10 5.52 11.64
N VAL A 14 0.84 6.24 11.04
CA VAL A 14 0.87 7.71 11.09
C VAL A 14 -0.34 8.31 10.36
N GLY A 15 -0.70 7.78 9.18
CA GLY A 15 -1.85 8.26 8.40
C GLY A 15 -3.18 8.11 9.15
N PHE A 16 -3.38 6.99 9.83
CA PHE A 16 -4.57 6.77 10.67
C PHE A 16 -4.56 7.60 11.95
N LEU A 17 -3.39 7.81 12.56
CA LEU A 17 -3.25 8.69 13.72
C LEU A 17 -3.66 10.13 13.37
N LEU A 18 -3.31 10.58 12.17
CA LEU A 18 -3.68 11.89 11.63
C LEU A 18 -5.10 11.93 11.05
N LYS A 19 -5.86 10.84 11.11
CA LYS A 19 -7.24 10.72 10.58
C LYS A 19 -7.37 11.12 9.11
N ILE A 20 -6.33 10.86 8.31
CA ILE A 20 -6.36 11.06 6.86
C ILE A 20 -7.26 9.99 6.24
N ASP A 21 -7.84 10.30 5.08
CA ASP A 21 -8.64 9.35 4.30
C ASP A 21 -7.93 7.99 4.16
N THR A 22 -8.65 6.93 4.55
CA THR A 22 -8.13 5.58 4.66
C THR A 22 -7.58 5.06 3.33
N ILE A 23 -8.27 5.34 2.22
CA ILE A 23 -7.87 4.86 0.90
C ILE A 23 -6.59 5.58 0.46
N ALA A 24 -6.52 6.90 0.66
CA ALA A 24 -5.32 7.67 0.34
C ALA A 24 -4.09 7.17 1.11
N VAL A 25 -4.23 6.91 2.41
CA VAL A 25 -3.14 6.38 3.26
C VAL A 25 -2.65 5.03 2.77
N VAL A 26 -3.57 4.10 2.48
CA VAL A 26 -3.23 2.73 2.04
C VAL A 26 -2.56 2.75 0.66
N LEU A 27 -3.04 3.57 -0.28
CA LEU A 27 -2.42 3.70 -1.61
C LEU A 27 -0.98 4.24 -1.51
N ILE A 28 -0.76 5.29 -0.72
CA ILE A 28 0.57 5.86 -0.52
C ILE A 28 1.51 4.83 0.11
N ALA A 29 1.06 4.14 1.16
CA ALA A 29 1.85 3.12 1.83
C ALA A 29 2.24 1.96 0.89
N ALA A 30 1.31 1.52 0.04
CA ALA A 30 1.57 0.45 -0.92
C ALA A 30 2.56 0.87 -2.02
N ILE A 31 2.45 2.10 -2.54
CA ILE A 31 3.40 2.64 -3.52
C ILE A 31 4.79 2.75 -2.90
N VAL A 32 4.91 3.36 -1.72
CA VAL A 32 6.22 3.52 -1.04
C VAL A 32 6.84 2.16 -0.73
N THR A 33 6.04 1.19 -0.29
CA THR A 33 6.53 -0.17 -0.01
C THR A 33 6.99 -0.89 -1.27
N GLY A 34 6.24 -0.78 -2.36
CA GLY A 34 6.62 -1.36 -3.66
C GLY A 34 7.90 -0.77 -4.22
N LEU A 35 8.08 0.56 -4.11
CA LEU A 35 9.30 1.22 -4.55
C LEU A 35 10.51 0.81 -3.71
N VAL A 36 10.34 0.72 -2.38
CA VAL A 36 11.43 0.31 -1.46
C VAL A 36 11.76 -1.18 -1.62
N SER A 37 10.82 -2.01 -2.07
CA SER A 37 11.08 -3.42 -2.37
C SER A 37 11.78 -3.65 -3.72
N GLY A 38 12.01 -2.59 -4.52
CA GLY A 38 12.64 -2.66 -5.83
C GLY A 38 11.71 -3.14 -6.94
N MET A 39 10.40 -3.03 -6.74
CA MET A 39 9.40 -3.36 -7.75
C MET A 39 9.25 -2.23 -8.77
N ASP A 40 9.13 -2.58 -10.04
CA ASP A 40 8.85 -1.61 -11.11
C ASP A 40 7.47 -0.98 -10.94
N PHE A 41 7.32 0.28 -11.33
CA PHE A 41 6.07 1.03 -11.13
C PHE A 41 4.84 0.35 -11.76
N THR A 42 5.02 -0.29 -12.92
CA THR A 42 3.96 -1.07 -13.58
C THR A 42 3.54 -2.29 -12.77
N ASP A 43 4.49 -2.96 -12.11
CA ASP A 43 4.24 -4.14 -11.29
C ASP A 43 3.53 -3.76 -9.99
N ILE A 44 3.87 -2.59 -9.41
CA ILE A 44 3.14 -2.01 -8.27
C ILE A 44 1.67 -1.80 -8.67
N LEU A 45 1.42 -1.17 -9.81
CA LEU A 45 0.05 -0.87 -10.26
C LEU A 45 -0.74 -2.14 -10.60
N SER A 46 -0.10 -3.14 -11.22
CA SER A 46 -0.69 -4.45 -11.50
C SER A 46 -1.05 -5.21 -10.23
N THR A 47 -0.15 -5.21 -9.24
CA THR A 47 -0.35 -5.84 -7.93
C THR A 47 -1.49 -5.17 -7.17
N LEU A 48 -1.50 -3.83 -7.14
CA LEU A 48 -2.58 -3.05 -6.55
C LEU A 48 -3.92 -3.36 -7.23
N GLY A 49 -3.99 -3.30 -8.56
CA GLY A 49 -5.21 -3.56 -9.32
C GLY A 49 -5.77 -4.97 -9.09
N LYS A 50 -4.89 -5.98 -9.03
CA LYS A 50 -5.28 -7.35 -8.63
C LYS A 50 -5.82 -7.38 -7.21
N ALA A 51 -5.10 -6.80 -6.24
CA ALA A 51 -5.54 -6.77 -4.85
C ALA A 51 -6.91 -6.10 -4.67
N PHE A 52 -7.19 -5.01 -5.38
CA PHE A 52 -8.51 -4.36 -5.37
C PHE A 52 -9.60 -5.21 -6.03
N THR A 53 -9.29 -5.88 -7.14
CA THR A 53 -10.25 -6.74 -7.85
C THR A 53 -10.58 -8.00 -7.04
N ASP A 54 -9.56 -8.62 -6.45
CA ASP A 54 -9.69 -9.83 -5.62
C ASP A 54 -10.48 -9.53 -4.34
N ASN A 55 -10.25 -8.38 -3.71
CA ASN A 55 -10.99 -7.94 -2.53
C ASN A 55 -12.33 -7.26 -2.85
N ARG A 56 -12.71 -7.12 -4.13
CA ARG A 56 -14.02 -6.57 -4.52
C ARG A 56 -15.19 -7.38 -3.94
N LEU A 57 -14.97 -8.68 -3.72
CA LEU A 57 -15.96 -9.61 -3.15
C LEU A 57 -16.15 -9.42 -1.64
N VAL A 58 -15.23 -8.74 -0.94
CA VAL A 58 -15.36 -8.46 0.51
C VAL A 58 -16.47 -7.42 0.78
N THR A 59 -16.99 -6.77 -0.27
CA THR A 59 -18.08 -5.80 -0.21
C THR A 59 -19.47 -6.40 -0.52
N LEU A 60 -19.57 -7.68 -0.93
CA LEU A 60 -20.85 -8.39 -1.13
C LEU A 60 -21.13 -9.34 0.03
#